data_AF-A0A554WVP7-F1
#
_entry.id   AF-A0A554WVP7-F1
#
_cell.length_a   1.000
_cell.length_b   1.000
_cell.length_c   1.000
_cell.angle_alpha   90.00
_cell.angle_beta   90.00
_cell.angle_gamma   90.00
#
_symmetry.space_group_name_H-M   'P 1'
#
loop_
_entity.id
_entity.type
_entity.pdbx_description
1 polymer ?
#
loop_
_entity_poly.entity_id
_entity_poly.type
_entity_poly.pdbx_seq_one_letter_code
_entity_poly.pdbx_strand_id
1 'polypeptide(L)'
;MTGRAYPLRRMVMGVLMATVAGGVSAQTVPECEHEAEVKERFLPVSLLTGTPAPPDDALRMDPVQRRYPFVATVEGGGAPRMQETTLEGPVEYRTAYGPTVQAYRRTVPDAREVVAITFEGEAMGRVEDSRIGAMREAKFPIGRWKQGETRTFTVTYYTPRGTFENRTSITIEKLSCRYEGTAGAVQFRWKVEDGRRGDYRYVFAPGRGLVMVHVFKRAGS
;
A
#
# COMPACT_ATOMS: atom_id res chain seq x y z
N MET A 1 -50.88 37.61 63.11
CA MET A 1 -49.56 37.00 63.31
C MET A 1 -49.76 35.57 63.75
N THR A 2 -49.68 34.60 62.85
CA THR A 2 -49.61 33.17 63.23
C THR A 2 -49.08 32.38 62.03
N GLY A 3 -47.88 31.83 62.21
CA GLY A 3 -47.25 30.94 61.25
C GLY A 3 -47.89 29.55 61.26
N ARG A 4 -47.72 28.84 60.14
CA ARG A 4 -47.87 27.39 60.08
C ARG A 4 -46.76 26.81 59.22
N ALA A 5 -45.98 25.95 59.85
CA ALA A 5 -44.91 25.15 59.28
C ALA A 5 -45.48 24.02 58.40
N TYR A 6 -44.76 23.67 57.33
CA TYR A 6 -44.83 22.37 56.67
C TYR A 6 -43.43 21.93 56.20
N PRO A 7 -43.17 20.61 56.12
CA PRO A 7 -41.88 20.02 56.47
C PRO A 7 -40.92 19.82 55.30
N LEU A 8 -39.62 19.74 55.66
CA LEU A 8 -38.55 19.21 54.82
C LEU A 8 -38.90 17.82 54.27
N ARG A 9 -39.00 17.71 52.94
CA ARG A 9 -38.90 16.42 52.24
C ARG A 9 -37.51 16.33 51.61
N ARG A 10 -36.66 15.50 52.21
CA ARG A 10 -35.41 15.02 51.59
C ARG A 10 -35.76 14.32 50.29
N MET A 11 -35.39 14.92 49.16
CA MET A 11 -35.41 14.24 47.87
C MET A 11 -34.01 13.68 47.64
N VAL A 12 -33.87 12.36 47.76
CA VAL A 12 -32.66 11.64 47.38
C VAL A 12 -32.57 11.70 45.86
N MET A 13 -31.68 12.55 45.36
CA MET A 13 -31.38 12.66 43.94
C MET A 13 -30.48 11.48 43.57
N GLY A 14 -31.10 10.38 43.18
CA GLY A 14 -30.41 9.24 42.56
C GLY A 14 -29.85 9.67 41.22
N VAL A 15 -28.56 10.00 41.19
CA VAL A 15 -27.81 10.18 39.95
C VAL A 15 -27.66 8.79 39.32
N LEU A 16 -28.52 8.47 38.35
CA LEU A 16 -28.23 7.40 37.40
C LEU A 16 -27.03 7.86 36.57
N MET A 17 -25.83 7.38 36.92
CA MET A 17 -24.72 7.38 35.98
C MET A 17 -25.09 6.44 34.84
N ALA A 18 -25.52 6.99 33.72
CA ALA A 18 -25.50 6.28 32.45
C ALA A 18 -24.03 6.02 32.10
N THR A 19 -23.53 4.84 32.47
CA THR A 19 -22.29 4.31 31.93
C THR A 19 -22.52 4.09 30.44
N VAL A 20 -22.13 5.08 29.63
CA VAL A 20 -21.95 4.89 28.20
C VAL A 20 -20.81 3.89 28.06
N ALA A 21 -21.14 2.62 27.93
CA ALA A 21 -20.21 1.60 27.49
C ALA A 21 -19.82 1.97 26.06
N GLY A 22 -18.79 2.80 25.93
CA GLY A 22 -18.09 3.02 24.68
C GLY A 22 -17.49 1.69 24.26
N GLY A 23 -18.25 0.92 23.48
CA GLY A 23 -17.73 -0.25 22.81
C GLY A 23 -16.56 0.21 21.96
N VAL A 24 -15.35 -0.20 22.34
CA VAL A 24 -14.19 -0.11 21.46
C VAL A 24 -14.53 -0.97 20.26
N SER A 25 -14.98 -0.33 19.18
CA SER A 25 -15.15 -1.00 17.90
C SER A 25 -13.80 -1.59 17.53
N ALA A 26 -13.73 -2.92 17.49
CA ALA A 26 -12.60 -3.61 16.89
C ALA A 26 -12.49 -3.08 15.46
N GLN A 27 -11.44 -2.31 15.17
CA GLN A 27 -11.22 -1.75 13.85
C GLN A 27 -11.07 -2.92 12.87
N THR A 28 -12.15 -3.22 12.14
CA THR A 28 -12.15 -4.23 11.08
C THR A 28 -11.25 -3.72 9.97
N VAL A 29 -10.29 -4.54 9.54
CA VAL A 29 -9.43 -4.21 8.40
C VAL A 29 -10.32 -4.10 7.17
N PRO A 30 -10.35 -2.96 6.45
CA PRO A 30 -11.21 -2.82 5.30
C PRO A 30 -10.84 -3.83 4.22
N GLU A 31 -11.81 -4.56 3.68
CA GLU A 31 -11.56 -5.50 2.60
C GLU A 31 -11.66 -4.81 1.23
N CYS A 32 -10.93 -5.36 0.25
CA CYS A 32 -11.02 -4.98 -1.15
C CYS A 32 -12.04 -5.92 -1.82
N GLU A 33 -13.30 -5.50 -1.98
CA GLU A 33 -14.40 -6.34 -2.47
C GLU A 33 -14.32 -6.52 -3.99
N HIS A 34 -14.12 -7.76 -4.48
CA HIS A 34 -13.78 -8.01 -5.88
C HIS A 34 -14.94 -7.70 -6.85
N GLU A 35 -14.64 -6.93 -7.90
CA GLU A 35 -15.54 -6.66 -9.02
C GLU A 35 -15.23 -7.65 -10.16
N ALA A 36 -15.95 -8.78 -10.18
CA ALA A 36 -15.61 -9.92 -11.02
C ALA A 36 -15.70 -9.69 -12.54
N GLU A 37 -16.39 -8.64 -12.97
CA GLU A 37 -16.60 -8.31 -14.39
C GLU A 37 -15.31 -7.83 -15.07
N VAL A 38 -14.37 -7.26 -14.32
CA VAL A 38 -13.10 -6.75 -14.87
C VAL A 38 -12.09 -7.88 -15.03
N LYS A 39 -11.90 -8.34 -16.27
CA LYS A 39 -10.96 -9.43 -16.59
C LYS A 39 -9.58 -8.96 -17.06
N GLU A 40 -9.52 -7.79 -17.68
CA GLU A 40 -8.30 -7.16 -18.16
C GLU A 40 -8.42 -5.63 -18.01
N ARG A 41 -7.31 -4.96 -17.66
CA ARG A 41 -7.29 -3.51 -17.45
C ARG A 41 -5.86 -2.98 -17.58
N PHE A 42 -5.74 -1.75 -18.08
CA PHE A 42 -4.52 -0.97 -17.94
C PHE A 42 -4.39 -0.36 -16.54
N LEU A 43 -3.26 -0.63 -15.88
CA LEU A 43 -2.91 -0.11 -14.56
C LEU A 43 -1.95 1.08 -14.74
N PRO A 44 -2.42 2.33 -14.59
CA PRO A 44 -1.58 3.50 -14.78
C PRO A 44 -0.64 3.70 -13.60
N VAL A 45 0.47 4.40 -13.82
CA VAL A 45 1.37 4.86 -12.76
C VAL A 45 0.62 5.70 -11.72
N SER A 46 -0.42 6.42 -12.14
CA SER A 46 -1.25 7.25 -11.26
C SER A 46 -2.00 6.46 -10.19
N LEU A 47 -2.21 5.14 -10.37
CA LEU A 47 -2.72 4.27 -9.32
C LEU A 47 -1.76 4.20 -8.14
N LEU A 48 -0.45 4.25 -8.40
CA LEU A 48 0.60 4.24 -7.39
C LEU A 48 0.74 5.60 -6.71
N THR A 49 0.70 6.68 -7.48
CA THR A 49 0.87 8.05 -6.99
C THR A 49 -0.42 8.61 -6.37
N GLY A 50 -1.58 8.01 -6.66
CA GLY A 50 -2.89 8.54 -6.28
C GLY A 50 -3.26 9.83 -7.01
N THR A 51 -2.60 10.17 -8.12
CA THR A 51 -3.04 11.26 -9.01
C THR A 51 -4.23 10.79 -9.87
N PRO A 52 -4.99 11.71 -10.50
CA PRO A 52 -6.02 11.32 -11.46
C PRO A 52 -5.45 10.44 -12.58
N ALA A 53 -6.25 9.47 -13.04
CA ALA A 53 -5.85 8.64 -14.17
C ALA A 53 -5.77 9.48 -15.44
N PRO A 54 -4.72 9.28 -16.27
CA PRO A 54 -4.70 9.85 -17.61
C PRO A 54 -5.90 9.32 -18.43
N PRO A 55 -6.41 10.10 -19.41
CA PRO A 55 -7.52 9.67 -20.25
C PRO A 55 -7.15 8.53 -21.22
N ASP A 56 -5.85 8.29 -21.39
CA ASP A 56 -5.27 7.29 -22.28
C ASP A 56 -4.43 6.25 -21.52
N ASP A 57 -4.19 5.10 -22.15
CA ASP A 57 -3.38 3.99 -21.62
C ASP A 57 -1.87 4.32 -21.70
N ALA A 58 -1.45 5.38 -21.01
CA ALA A 58 -0.08 5.86 -20.99
C ALA A 58 0.58 5.70 -19.60
N LEU A 59 1.83 5.24 -19.60
CA LEU A 59 2.66 5.16 -18.40
C LEU A 59 3.37 6.51 -18.18
N ARG A 60 2.68 7.44 -17.53
CA ARG A 60 3.21 8.78 -17.22
C ARG A 60 3.75 8.87 -15.80
N MET A 61 4.97 9.39 -15.66
CA MET A 61 5.53 9.74 -14.36
C MET A 61 5.29 11.22 -14.06
N ASP A 62 4.06 11.56 -13.67
CA ASP A 62 3.69 12.94 -13.36
C ASP A 62 4.27 13.43 -12.01
N PRO A 63 4.53 14.73 -11.86
CA PRO A 63 4.98 15.29 -10.59
C PRO A 63 4.08 14.91 -9.41
N VAL A 64 4.70 14.43 -8.33
CA VAL A 64 4.02 14.09 -7.09
C VAL A 64 4.91 14.45 -5.91
N GLN A 65 4.29 14.94 -4.84
CA GLN A 65 4.88 15.03 -3.50
C GLN A 65 3.78 14.74 -2.49
N ARG A 66 3.71 13.50 -2.00
CA ARG A 66 2.57 13.04 -1.21
C ARG A 66 2.97 12.06 -0.12
N ARG A 67 2.17 12.06 0.95
CA ARG A 67 2.17 11.07 2.03
C ARG A 67 0.97 10.15 1.87
N TYR A 68 1.17 8.87 2.13
CA TYR A 68 0.18 7.81 1.96
C TYR A 68 0.02 7.08 3.30
N PRO A 69 -0.98 7.43 4.11
CA PRO A 69 -1.35 6.62 5.25
C PRO A 69 -1.95 5.30 4.76
N PHE A 70 -1.50 4.19 5.33
CA PHE A 70 -2.00 2.85 4.97
C PHE A 70 -2.15 1.96 6.20
N VAL A 71 -3.10 1.03 6.12
CA VAL A 71 -3.30 -0.01 7.13
C VAL A 71 -2.29 -1.12 6.90
N ALA A 72 -1.56 -1.50 7.94
CA ALA A 72 -0.58 -2.57 7.93
C ALA A 72 -1.01 -3.72 8.82
N THR A 73 -1.07 -4.92 8.26
CA THR A 73 -1.42 -6.17 8.97
C THR A 73 -0.33 -7.22 8.79
N VAL A 74 -0.24 -8.18 9.71
CA VAL A 74 0.74 -9.28 9.66
C VAL A 74 0.01 -10.61 9.79
N GLU A 75 0.38 -11.58 8.97
CA GLU A 75 -0.14 -12.95 9.04
C GLU A 75 0.22 -13.58 10.39
N GLY A 76 -0.72 -14.30 10.99
CA GLY A 76 -0.51 -14.95 12.29
C GLY A 76 -0.60 -14.04 13.51
N GLY A 77 -0.89 -12.73 13.36
CA GLY A 77 -1.44 -11.91 14.44
C GLY A 77 -0.88 -10.50 14.61
N GLY A 78 -1.39 -9.83 15.66
CA GLY A 78 -1.15 -8.41 15.96
C GLY A 78 -2.31 -7.52 15.49
N ALA A 79 -2.56 -6.44 16.23
CA ALA A 79 -3.55 -5.45 15.81
C ALA A 79 -3.09 -4.76 14.51
N PRO A 80 -4.02 -4.39 13.61
CA PRO A 80 -3.70 -3.55 12.47
C PRO A 80 -3.02 -2.25 12.93
N ARG A 81 -2.00 -1.82 12.20
CA ARG A 81 -1.26 -0.58 12.51
C ARG A 81 -1.41 0.41 11.38
N MET A 82 -1.64 1.67 11.74
CA MET A 82 -1.48 2.75 10.78
C MET A 82 -0.01 3.04 10.56
N GLN A 83 0.39 3.08 9.29
CA GLN A 83 1.73 3.44 8.86
C GLN A 83 1.66 4.45 7.73
N GLU A 84 2.81 5.02 7.35
CA GLU A 84 2.90 6.02 6.30
C GLU A 84 4.07 5.71 5.36
N THR A 85 3.89 5.99 4.08
CA THR A 85 4.96 6.08 3.09
C THR A 85 4.90 7.43 2.39
N THR A 86 6.02 7.92 1.87
CA THR A 86 6.06 9.15 1.06
C THR A 86 6.48 8.82 -0.36
N LEU A 87 6.05 9.60 -1.34
CA LEU A 87 6.51 9.53 -2.73
C LEU A 87 6.76 10.94 -3.26
N GLU A 88 7.92 11.17 -3.86
CA GLU A 88 8.33 12.45 -4.44
C GLU A 88 9.05 12.26 -5.78
N GLY A 89 8.77 13.11 -6.76
CA GLY A 89 9.44 13.16 -8.05
C GLY A 89 8.48 13.55 -9.18
N PRO A 90 8.76 13.19 -10.45
CA PRO A 90 9.93 12.42 -10.87
C PRO A 90 11.24 13.20 -10.69
N VAL A 91 12.34 12.48 -10.49
CA VAL A 91 13.71 12.99 -10.56
C VAL A 91 14.47 12.18 -11.61
N GLU A 92 15.49 12.79 -12.22
CA GLU A 92 16.46 12.02 -13.01
C GLU A 92 17.32 11.16 -12.07
N TYR A 93 17.46 9.88 -12.40
CA TYR A 93 18.21 8.92 -11.61
C TYR A 93 19.10 8.06 -12.48
N ARG A 94 20.41 8.06 -12.21
CA ARG A 94 21.38 7.17 -12.86
C ARG A 94 21.33 5.80 -12.19
N THR A 95 20.93 4.77 -12.93
CA THR A 95 20.86 3.42 -12.39
C THR A 95 22.24 2.74 -12.40
N ALA A 96 22.43 1.74 -11.53
CA ALA A 96 23.66 0.93 -11.53
C ALA A 96 23.80 0.04 -12.77
N TYR A 97 22.71 -0.16 -13.53
CA TYR A 97 22.69 -0.98 -14.74
C TYR A 97 22.82 -0.17 -16.03
N GLY A 98 23.12 1.13 -15.94
CA GLY A 98 23.51 1.96 -17.09
C GLY A 98 22.61 3.17 -17.37
N PRO A 99 21.31 2.98 -17.70
CA PRO A 99 20.47 4.08 -18.16
C PRO A 99 20.20 5.10 -17.06
N THR A 100 20.02 6.36 -17.47
CA THR A 100 19.38 7.37 -16.62
C THR A 100 17.88 7.33 -16.88
N VAL A 101 17.09 7.26 -15.81
CA VAL A 101 15.63 7.09 -15.87
C VAL A 101 14.94 8.16 -15.05
N GLN A 102 13.67 8.44 -15.36
CA GLN A 102 12.80 9.12 -14.41
C GLN A 102 12.44 8.18 -13.28
N ALA A 103 12.50 8.67 -12.05
CA ALA A 103 12.23 7.87 -10.85
C ALA A 103 11.50 8.68 -9.79
N TYR A 104 10.76 8.01 -8.92
CA TYR A 104 10.29 8.58 -7.67
C TYR A 104 11.19 8.16 -6.51
N ARG A 105 11.46 9.10 -5.61
CA ARG A 105 12.00 8.81 -4.28
C ARG A 105 10.87 8.47 -3.34
N ARG A 106 11.03 7.42 -2.57
CA ARG A 106 10.01 6.91 -1.66
C ARG A 106 10.58 6.66 -0.27
N THR A 107 9.88 7.07 0.77
CA THR A 107 10.23 6.66 2.14
C THR A 107 9.24 5.61 2.60
N VAL A 108 9.73 4.48 3.09
CA VAL A 108 8.95 3.44 3.78
C VAL A 108 9.45 3.35 5.23
N PRO A 109 8.71 2.73 6.17
CA PRO A 109 9.02 2.79 7.61
C PRO A 109 10.50 2.57 7.98
N ASP A 110 11.17 1.63 7.30
CA ASP A 110 12.56 1.25 7.60
C ASP A 110 13.53 1.51 6.44
N ALA A 111 13.15 2.26 5.40
CA ALA A 111 14.02 2.46 4.24
C ALA A 111 13.70 3.69 3.40
N ARG A 112 14.70 4.08 2.61
CA ARG A 112 14.53 4.98 1.48
C ARG A 112 14.70 4.16 0.20
N GLU A 113 13.76 4.28 -0.70
CA GLU A 113 13.71 3.56 -1.97
C GLU A 113 13.72 4.57 -3.10
N VAL A 114 14.31 4.19 -4.23
CA VAL A 114 14.09 4.87 -5.52
C VAL A 114 13.38 3.88 -6.42
N VAL A 115 12.24 4.28 -6.98
CA VAL A 115 11.41 3.41 -7.83
C VAL A 115 11.22 4.04 -9.21
N ALA A 116 11.34 3.22 -10.25
CA ALA A 116 11.20 3.65 -11.63
C ALA A 116 10.40 2.61 -12.42
N ILE A 117 9.96 2.98 -13.61
CA ILE A 117 9.43 2.01 -14.58
C ILE A 117 10.57 1.07 -14.98
N THR A 118 10.36 -0.22 -14.83
CA THR A 118 11.29 -1.29 -15.16
C THR A 118 10.63 -2.30 -16.10
N PHE A 119 11.43 -3.22 -16.66
CA PHE A 119 10.96 -4.31 -17.54
C PHE A 119 9.99 -3.82 -18.63
N GLU A 120 10.42 -2.84 -19.43
CA GLU A 120 9.68 -2.39 -20.62
C GLU A 120 8.24 -1.91 -20.34
N GLY A 121 7.99 -1.40 -19.12
CA GLY A 121 6.67 -0.89 -18.75
C GLY A 121 5.73 -1.93 -18.15
N GLU A 122 6.21 -3.15 -17.88
CA GLU A 122 5.41 -4.18 -17.21
C GLU A 122 5.30 -3.98 -15.69
N ALA A 123 6.27 -3.28 -15.09
CA ALA A 123 6.31 -3.04 -13.67
C ALA A 123 6.93 -1.68 -13.34
N MET A 124 6.55 -1.14 -12.19
CA MET A 124 7.37 -0.18 -11.47
C MET A 124 8.07 -0.92 -10.34
N GLY A 125 9.35 -0.67 -10.12
CA GLY A 125 10.07 -1.34 -9.05
C GLY A 125 11.32 -0.61 -8.61
N ARG A 126 11.96 -1.17 -7.59
CA ARG A 126 13.12 -0.55 -6.94
C ARG A 126 14.30 -0.55 -7.90
N VAL A 127 14.93 0.61 -8.01
CA VAL A 127 16.26 0.79 -8.62
C VAL A 127 17.34 1.06 -7.56
N GLU A 128 16.91 1.44 -6.35
CA GLU A 128 17.74 1.61 -5.15
C GLU A 128 16.89 1.32 -3.90
N ASP A 129 17.49 0.71 -2.88
CA ASP A 129 16.91 0.56 -1.54
C ASP A 129 18.01 0.72 -0.50
N SER A 130 17.85 1.64 0.45
CA SER A 130 18.91 1.95 1.43
C SER A 130 19.33 0.76 2.31
N ARG A 131 18.56 -0.32 2.35
CA ARG A 131 18.89 -1.54 3.11
C ARG A 131 19.68 -2.57 2.29
N ILE A 132 19.58 -2.50 0.97
CA ILE A 132 20.07 -3.56 0.05
C ILE A 132 21.11 -3.01 -0.93
N GLY A 133 20.93 -1.76 -1.37
CA GLY A 133 21.71 -1.08 -2.41
C GLY A 133 20.98 -1.02 -3.74
N ALA A 134 21.75 -0.82 -4.81
CA ALA A 134 21.23 -0.71 -6.16
C ALA A 134 20.70 -2.04 -6.71
N MET A 135 19.60 -1.99 -7.45
CA MET A 135 18.97 -3.17 -8.03
C MET A 135 18.18 -2.86 -9.31
N ARG A 136 17.65 -3.89 -9.96
CA ARG A 136 16.62 -3.78 -11.00
C ARG A 136 15.50 -4.76 -10.65
N GLU A 137 14.44 -4.27 -10.02
CA GLU A 137 13.33 -5.09 -9.51
C GLU A 137 11.98 -4.73 -10.17
N ALA A 138 11.06 -5.70 -10.19
CA ALA A 138 9.63 -5.50 -10.43
C ALA A 138 8.88 -5.66 -9.10
N LYS A 139 8.11 -4.64 -8.70
CA LYS A 139 7.40 -4.65 -7.40
C LYS A 139 5.92 -4.30 -7.51
N PHE A 140 5.58 -3.36 -8.37
CA PHE A 140 4.24 -2.83 -8.57
C PHE A 140 3.78 -3.10 -10.00
N PRO A 141 2.60 -3.71 -10.20
CA PRO A 141 2.07 -3.91 -11.53
C PRO A 141 1.65 -2.57 -12.15
N ILE A 142 2.11 -2.31 -13.37
CA ILE A 142 1.65 -1.21 -14.23
C ILE A 142 1.45 -1.77 -15.65
N GLY A 143 0.78 -1.03 -16.53
CA GLY A 143 0.50 -1.50 -17.88
C GLY A 143 -0.70 -2.45 -17.91
N ARG A 144 -0.84 -3.24 -18.99
CA ARG A 144 -1.98 -4.18 -19.11
C ARG A 144 -1.76 -5.42 -18.27
N TRP A 145 -2.76 -5.76 -17.47
CA TRP A 145 -2.79 -6.97 -16.63
C TRP A 145 -4.16 -7.64 -16.68
N LYS A 146 -4.16 -8.96 -16.48
CA LYS A 146 -5.36 -9.79 -16.37
C LYS A 146 -5.62 -10.24 -14.93
N GLN A 147 -6.89 -10.45 -14.60
CA GLN A 147 -7.29 -11.00 -13.32
C GLN A 147 -6.66 -12.38 -13.11
N GLY A 148 -5.99 -12.60 -11.97
CA GLY A 148 -5.30 -13.86 -11.65
C GLY A 148 -3.94 -14.04 -12.33
N GLU A 149 -3.52 -13.12 -13.20
CA GLU A 149 -2.24 -13.20 -13.88
C GLU A 149 -1.08 -13.15 -12.88
N THR A 150 -0.09 -14.02 -13.10
CA THR A 150 1.18 -13.99 -12.38
C THR A 150 2.31 -13.79 -13.37
N ARG A 151 3.13 -12.76 -13.15
CA ARG A 151 4.39 -12.58 -13.88
C ARG A 151 5.57 -12.77 -12.93
N THR A 152 6.63 -13.31 -13.48
CA THR A 152 7.87 -13.60 -12.77
C THR A 152 9.00 -12.81 -13.40
N PHE A 153 9.82 -12.18 -12.57
CA PHE A 153 10.89 -11.30 -12.99
C PHE A 153 12.20 -11.71 -12.30
N THR A 154 13.30 -11.68 -13.06
CA THR A 154 14.64 -11.77 -12.51
C THR A 154 15.01 -10.41 -11.93
N VAL A 155 15.21 -10.35 -10.61
CA VAL A 155 15.77 -9.16 -9.95
C VAL A 155 17.28 -9.27 -9.92
N THR A 156 17.97 -8.24 -10.41
CA THR A 156 19.44 -8.16 -10.37
C THR A 156 19.86 -7.17 -9.29
N TYR A 157 20.78 -7.56 -8.42
CA TYR A 157 21.38 -6.71 -7.40
C TYR A 157 22.81 -6.34 -7.81
N TYR A 158 23.16 -5.08 -7.62
CA TYR A 158 24.47 -4.53 -7.99
C TYR A 158 25.24 -4.19 -6.72
N THR A 159 26.19 -5.05 -6.35
CA THR A 159 26.99 -4.88 -5.13
C THR A 159 28.46 -4.64 -5.47
N PRO A 160 29.27 -4.13 -4.52
CA PRO A 160 30.72 -4.03 -4.70
C PRO A 160 31.41 -5.38 -4.97
N ARG A 161 30.77 -6.50 -4.59
CA ARG A 161 31.29 -7.87 -4.83
C ARG A 161 30.86 -8.46 -6.17
N GLY A 162 30.14 -7.70 -6.98
CA GLY A 162 29.56 -8.13 -8.26
C GLY A 162 28.04 -8.17 -8.24
N THR A 163 27.49 -8.71 -9.33
CA THR A 163 26.05 -8.85 -9.54
C THR A 163 25.56 -10.22 -9.10
N PHE A 164 24.41 -10.28 -8.45
CA PHE A 164 23.70 -11.54 -8.22
C PHE A 164 22.21 -11.37 -8.51
N GLU A 165 21.53 -12.49 -8.75
CA GLU A 165 20.14 -12.50 -9.19
C GLU A 165 19.27 -13.28 -8.20
N ASN A 166 18.03 -12.82 -8.03
CA ASN A 166 16.95 -13.60 -7.41
C ASN A 166 15.71 -13.55 -8.31
N ARG A 167 14.65 -14.24 -7.88
CA ARG A 167 13.35 -14.22 -8.53
C ARG A 167 12.33 -13.45 -7.71
N THR A 168 11.57 -12.58 -8.36
CA THR A 168 10.36 -11.96 -7.80
C THR A 168 9.14 -12.32 -8.63
N SER A 169 7.95 -12.34 -8.03
CA SER A 169 6.71 -12.49 -8.77
C SER A 169 5.64 -11.50 -8.30
N ILE A 170 4.76 -11.12 -9.23
CA ILE A 170 3.58 -10.30 -8.98
C ILE A 170 2.37 -11.09 -9.46
N THR A 171 1.40 -11.30 -8.58
CA THR A 171 0.12 -11.95 -8.86
C THR A 171 -1.02 -10.95 -8.65
N ILE A 172 -1.85 -10.75 -9.67
CA ILE A 172 -3.07 -9.94 -9.56
C ILE A 172 -4.15 -10.75 -8.86
N GLU A 173 -4.38 -10.45 -7.59
CA GLU A 173 -5.40 -11.13 -6.79
C GLU A 173 -6.79 -10.54 -7.05
N LYS A 174 -6.90 -9.21 -7.18
CA LYS A 174 -8.13 -8.50 -7.57
C LYS A 174 -7.75 -7.32 -8.47
N LEU A 175 -8.02 -7.44 -9.76
CA LEU A 175 -7.72 -6.43 -10.78
C LEU A 175 -8.65 -5.21 -10.68
N SER A 176 -9.85 -5.42 -10.15
CA SER A 176 -10.76 -4.36 -9.73
C SER A 176 -11.48 -4.77 -8.46
N CYS A 177 -11.59 -3.84 -7.53
CA CYS A 177 -12.35 -4.00 -6.31
C CYS A 177 -12.81 -2.65 -5.75
N ARG A 178 -13.79 -2.72 -4.84
CA ARG A 178 -14.18 -1.60 -4.00
C ARG A 178 -13.42 -1.63 -2.69
N TYR A 179 -12.75 -0.54 -2.35
CA TYR A 179 -12.05 -0.35 -1.08
C TYR A 179 -12.53 0.91 -0.39
N GLU A 180 -13.20 0.79 0.76
CA GLU A 180 -13.79 1.92 1.51
C GLU A 180 -14.59 2.86 0.59
N GLY A 181 -15.49 2.30 -0.21
CA GLY A 181 -16.31 3.04 -1.17
C GLY A 181 -15.60 3.45 -2.48
N THR A 182 -14.28 3.35 -2.56
CA THR A 182 -13.50 3.68 -3.77
C THR A 182 -13.47 2.49 -4.73
N ALA A 183 -14.15 2.61 -5.88
CA ALA A 183 -14.16 1.59 -6.93
C ALA A 183 -12.84 1.58 -7.72
N GLY A 184 -12.55 0.47 -8.40
CA GLY A 184 -11.36 0.35 -9.25
C GLY A 184 -10.03 0.26 -8.50
N ALA A 185 -10.05 -0.06 -7.20
CA ALA A 185 -8.85 -0.42 -6.46
C ALA A 185 -8.28 -1.76 -6.94
N VAL A 186 -6.99 -1.98 -6.70
CA VAL A 186 -6.26 -3.17 -7.13
C VAL A 186 -5.59 -3.82 -5.93
N GLN A 187 -5.77 -5.13 -5.80
CA GLN A 187 -5.04 -5.96 -4.86
C GLN A 187 -4.12 -6.91 -5.61
N PHE A 188 -2.85 -6.94 -5.21
CA PHE A 188 -1.88 -7.86 -5.78
C PHE A 188 -0.94 -8.39 -4.70
N ARG A 189 -0.35 -9.55 -4.98
CA ARG A 189 0.66 -10.19 -4.13
C ARG A 189 2.01 -10.08 -4.80
N TRP A 190 3.02 -9.67 -4.05
CA TRP A 190 4.41 -9.61 -4.48
C TRP A 190 5.26 -10.51 -3.60
N LYS A 191 6.05 -11.37 -4.24
CA LYS A 191 6.89 -12.38 -3.57
C LYS A 191 8.34 -12.29 -4.01
N VAL A 192 9.24 -12.66 -3.10
CA VAL A 192 10.66 -12.90 -3.35
C VAL A 192 10.96 -14.37 -3.10
N GLU A 193 11.54 -15.04 -4.10
CA GLU A 193 11.83 -16.48 -4.09
C GLU A 193 10.61 -17.30 -3.63
N ASP A 194 9.49 -17.12 -4.34
CA ASP A 194 8.21 -17.80 -4.08
C ASP A 194 7.65 -17.60 -2.66
N GLY A 195 8.05 -16.51 -2.00
CA GLY A 195 7.61 -16.12 -0.66
C GLY A 195 8.59 -16.55 0.42
N ARG A 196 9.66 -17.29 0.09
CA ARG A 196 10.67 -17.76 1.04
C ARG A 196 11.36 -16.60 1.75
N ARG A 197 11.64 -15.52 1.01
CA ARG A 197 12.35 -14.35 1.53
C ARG A 197 11.45 -13.17 1.79
N GLY A 198 10.36 -13.00 1.05
CA GLY A 198 9.42 -11.92 1.30
C GLY A 198 8.09 -12.21 0.62
N ASP A 199 6.99 -11.92 1.29
CA ASP A 199 5.65 -12.19 0.79
C ASP A 199 4.69 -11.13 1.34
N TYR A 200 4.18 -10.31 0.43
CA TYR A 200 3.39 -9.14 0.76
C TYR A 200 2.20 -9.04 -0.19
N ARG A 201 1.06 -8.64 0.36
CA ARG A 201 -0.10 -8.19 -0.40
C ARG A 201 -0.23 -6.69 -0.24
N TYR A 202 -0.56 -6.02 -1.34
CA TYR A 202 -0.79 -4.58 -1.38
C TYR A 202 -2.17 -4.29 -1.92
N VAL A 203 -2.78 -3.21 -1.44
CA VAL A 203 -3.97 -2.62 -2.03
C VAL A 203 -3.66 -1.17 -2.40
N PHE A 204 -3.91 -0.81 -3.65
CA PHE A 204 -3.85 0.55 -4.16
C PHE A 204 -5.22 0.99 -4.63
N ALA A 205 -5.62 2.22 -4.29
CA ALA A 205 -6.92 2.77 -4.65
C ALA A 205 -6.76 4.05 -5.50
N PRO A 206 -7.58 4.22 -6.56
CA PRO A 206 -7.60 5.44 -7.37
C PRO A 206 -7.72 6.71 -6.51
N GLY A 207 -6.96 7.76 -6.85
CA GLY A 207 -6.95 9.03 -6.10
C GLY A 207 -6.28 8.97 -4.71
N ARG A 208 -5.96 7.77 -4.20
CA ARG A 208 -5.39 7.56 -2.87
C ARG A 208 -3.96 7.05 -2.90
N GLY A 209 -3.61 6.18 -3.85
CA GLY A 209 -2.33 5.47 -3.85
C GLY A 209 -2.37 4.22 -2.96
N LEU A 210 -1.27 3.94 -2.24
CA LEU A 210 -1.20 2.82 -1.31
C LEU A 210 -2.18 3.00 -0.13
N VAL A 211 -3.03 2.01 0.13
CA VAL A 211 -4.01 2.06 1.23
C VAL A 211 -3.89 0.87 2.20
N MET A 212 -3.34 -0.26 1.75
CA MET A 212 -3.10 -1.40 2.64
C MET A 212 -1.82 -2.16 2.27
N VAL A 213 -1.12 -2.65 3.30
CA VAL A 213 -0.09 -3.68 3.18
C VAL A 213 -0.41 -4.82 4.15
N HIS A 214 -0.51 -6.03 3.63
CA HIS A 214 -0.55 -7.24 4.44
C HIS A 214 0.76 -8.02 4.28
N VAL A 215 1.39 -8.35 5.40
CA VAL A 215 2.70 -9.02 5.44
C VAL A 215 2.51 -10.49 5.80
N PHE A 216 2.72 -11.39 4.85
CA PHE A 216 2.76 -12.83 5.12
C PHE A 216 4.11 -13.25 5.66
N LYS A 217 5.18 -12.70 5.06
CA LYS A 217 6.56 -12.91 5.50
C LYS A 217 7.40 -11.68 5.24
N ARG A 218 8.21 -11.28 6.22
CA ARG A 218 9.10 -10.13 6.09
C ARG A 218 10.39 -10.50 5.33
N ALA A 219 10.83 -9.59 4.47
CA ALA A 219 12.16 -9.58 3.90
C ALA A 219 13.23 -9.67 5.01
N GLY A 220 13.91 -10.82 5.12
CA GLY A 220 15.02 -11.02 6.05
C GLY A 220 14.68 -11.66 7.40
N SER A 221 13.46 -12.18 7.60
CA SER A 221 13.09 -13.05 8.75
C SER A 221 13.26 -14.54 8.44
#